data_AF-A0A940U5V8-F1
#
_entry.id   AF-A0A940U5V8-F1
#
_cell.length_a   1.000
_cell.length_b   1.000
_cell.length_c   1.000
_cell.angle_alpha   90.00
_cell.angle_beta   90.00
_cell.angle_gamma   90.00
#
_symmetry.space_group_name_H-M   'P 1'
#
loop_
_entity.id
_entity.type
_entity.pdbx_description
1 polymer ?
#
loop_
_entity_poly.entity_id
_entity_poly.type
_entity_poly.pdbx_seq_one_letter_code
_entity_poly.pdbx_strand_id
1 'polypeptide(L)'
;MKDLFKPIQNTKISERIIKQFEELIHGYKLKPGDRLPSERELTDLFKVGRPTIREALRSLELIGLIEVKQGRGSFVKEMDFSSYIASLRENINFTRITDTVSLEEFYSGRRLIEPAIARLVAEQRSLEDLEQLDRIIRDTRGALDEKGGRFIKFSATFHEQLARMTRNKVIQFAMDFI
;
A
#
# COMPACT_ATOMS: atom_id res chain seq x y z
N MET A 1 37.92 17.72 -8.10
CA MET A 1 37.35 17.20 -6.83
C MET A 1 36.05 17.91 -6.47
N LYS A 2 35.94 19.23 -6.65
CA LYS A 2 34.66 19.98 -6.56
C LYS A 2 33.64 19.54 -7.62
N ASP A 3 34.12 18.96 -8.72
CA ASP A 3 33.37 18.47 -9.88
C ASP A 3 32.61 17.16 -9.60
N LEU A 4 32.83 16.56 -8.42
CA LEU A 4 32.15 15.35 -7.96
C LEU A 4 30.86 15.63 -7.19
N PHE A 5 30.62 16.89 -6.79
CA PHE A 5 29.49 17.26 -5.94
C PHE A 5 28.44 18.03 -6.73
N LYS A 6 27.19 17.57 -6.63
CA LYS A 6 26.02 18.30 -7.16
C LYS A 6 25.37 19.13 -6.05
N PRO A 7 24.76 20.29 -6.36
CA PRO A 7 24.02 21.08 -5.38
C PRO A 7 22.92 20.26 -4.73
N ILE A 8 22.86 20.27 -3.40
CA ILE A 8 21.78 19.62 -2.66
C ILE A 8 20.54 20.51 -2.74
N GLN A 9 19.43 19.94 -3.20
CA GLN A 9 18.15 20.65 -3.34
C GLN A 9 17.36 20.64 -2.02
N ASN A 10 16.36 21.52 -1.97
CA ASN A 10 15.52 21.80 -0.80
C ASN A 10 14.48 20.69 -0.50
N THR A 11 14.83 19.43 -0.77
CA THR A 11 13.95 18.26 -0.77
C THR A 11 13.25 18.06 0.57
N LYS A 12 13.92 18.40 1.67
CA LYS A 12 13.33 18.32 3.02
C LYS A 12 12.13 19.25 3.22
N ILE A 13 12.10 20.40 2.54
CA ILE A 13 10.98 21.35 2.69
C ILE A 13 9.81 20.93 1.81
N SER A 14 10.07 20.49 0.56
CA SER A 14 9.01 19.95 -0.31
C SER A 14 8.38 18.70 0.31
N GLU A 15 9.17 17.77 0.87
CA GLU A 15 8.69 16.60 1.62
C GLU A 15 7.77 16.97 2.78
N ARG A 16 8.12 18.01 3.57
CA ARG A 16 7.27 18.47 4.68
C ARG A 16 5.94 19.05 4.20
N ILE A 17 5.94 19.75 3.07
CA ILE A 17 4.73 20.28 2.46
C ILE A 17 3.84 19.12 1.98
N ILE A 18 4.42 18.13 1.30
CA ILE A 18 3.73 16.92 0.83
C ILE A 18 3.05 16.22 2.02
N LYS A 19 3.80 15.95 3.09
CA LYS A 19 3.27 15.30 4.29
C LYS A 19 2.10 16.06 4.92
N GLN A 20 2.16 17.39 4.94
CA GLN A 20 1.06 18.19 5.47
C GLN A 20 -0.20 18.10 4.60
N PHE A 21 -0.05 18.06 3.26
CA PHE A 21 -1.18 17.80 2.37
C PHE A 21 -1.76 16.40 2.56
N GLU A 22 -0.91 15.37 2.69
CA GLU A 22 -1.35 14.01 3.00
C GLU A 22 -2.17 13.94 4.28
N GLU A 23 -1.70 14.57 5.37
CA GLU A 23 -2.44 14.61 6.64
C GLU A 23 -3.80 15.31 6.50
N LEU A 24 -3.88 16.39 5.72
CA LEU A 24 -5.13 17.12 5.48
C LEU A 24 -6.12 16.33 4.62
N ILE A 25 -5.63 15.61 3.61
CA ILE A 25 -6.46 14.79 2.70
C ILE A 25 -6.93 13.52 3.43
N HIS A 26 -6.02 12.77 4.05
CA HIS A 26 -6.37 11.55 4.80
C HIS A 26 -7.24 11.86 6.04
N GLY A 27 -7.07 13.05 6.63
CA GLY A 27 -7.92 13.54 7.72
C GLY A 27 -9.26 14.12 7.29
N TYR A 28 -9.64 14.03 6.01
CA TYR A 28 -10.88 14.57 5.41
C TYR A 28 -11.10 16.08 5.62
N LYS A 29 -10.03 16.84 5.92
CA LYS A 29 -10.07 18.31 5.99
C LYS A 29 -10.02 18.94 4.60
N LEU A 30 -9.33 18.29 3.67
CA LEU A 30 -9.41 18.52 2.23
C LEU A 30 -10.13 17.33 1.59
N LYS A 31 -11.24 17.61 0.90
CA LYS A 31 -12.10 16.59 0.30
C LYS A 31 -11.85 16.47 -1.20
N PRO A 32 -12.12 15.30 -1.81
CA PRO A 32 -12.14 15.15 -3.26
C PRO A 32 -12.92 16.27 -3.95
N GLY A 33 -12.32 16.86 -4.98
CA GLY A 33 -12.89 17.99 -5.73
C GLY A 33 -12.60 19.38 -5.14
N ASP A 34 -12.07 19.48 -3.91
CA ASP A 34 -11.68 20.76 -3.34
C ASP A 34 -10.57 21.40 -4.16
N ARG A 35 -10.71 22.70 -4.41
CA ARG A 35 -9.67 23.49 -5.07
C ARG A 35 -8.59 23.89 -4.08
N LEU A 36 -7.34 23.60 -4.41
CA LEU A 36 -6.21 24.05 -3.59
C LEU A 36 -5.94 25.55 -3.77
N PRO A 37 -5.36 26.22 -2.76
CA PRO A 37 -4.85 27.57 -2.94
C PRO A 37 -3.87 27.63 -4.12
N SER A 38 -3.82 28.78 -4.80
CA SER A 38 -2.91 29.02 -5.91
C SER A 38 -1.45 28.92 -5.47
N GLU A 39 -0.52 28.66 -6.41
CA GLU A 39 0.92 28.65 -6.12
C GLU A 39 1.39 29.91 -5.37
N ARG A 40 0.78 31.06 -5.67
CA ARG A 40 1.09 32.33 -5.01
C ARG A 40 0.65 32.30 -3.53
N GLU A 41 -0.60 31.90 -3.28
CA GLU A 41 -1.13 31.80 -1.92
C GLU A 41 -0.37 30.75 -1.10
N LEU A 42 0.00 29.62 -1.72
CA LEU A 42 0.81 28.59 -1.06
C LEU A 42 2.22 29.10 -0.73
N THR A 43 2.85 29.88 -1.60
CA THR A 43 4.10 30.58 -1.30
C THR A 43 3.95 31.51 -0.09
N ASP A 44 2.83 32.25 -0.02
CA ASP A 44 2.56 33.18 1.08
C ASP A 44 2.25 32.47 2.40
N LEU A 45 1.58 31.30 2.35
CA LEU A 45 1.23 30.46 3.50
C LEU A 45 2.45 29.73 4.06
N PHE A 46 3.18 29.02 3.20
CA PHE A 46 4.32 28.19 3.61
C PHE A 46 5.63 28.98 3.77
N LYS A 47 5.66 30.24 3.33
CA LYS A 47 6.86 31.10 3.35
C LYS A 47 8.05 30.48 2.61
N VAL A 48 7.78 29.84 1.47
CA VAL A 48 8.79 29.20 0.61
C VAL A 48 8.69 29.69 -0.83
N GLY A 49 9.79 29.60 -1.56
CA GLY A 49 9.84 29.99 -2.96
C GLY A 49 8.92 29.15 -3.86
N ARG A 50 8.44 29.76 -4.95
CA ARG A 50 7.61 29.10 -5.98
C ARG A 50 8.21 27.79 -6.52
N PRO A 51 9.54 27.63 -6.73
CA PRO A 51 10.10 26.36 -7.18
C PRO A 51 9.78 25.20 -6.22
N THR A 52 9.86 25.42 -4.91
CA THR A 52 9.57 24.40 -3.89
C THR A 52 8.08 24.04 -3.83
N ILE A 53 7.19 25.03 -3.98
CA ILE A 53 5.74 24.75 -4.10
C ILE A 53 5.44 23.91 -5.35
N ARG A 54 6.04 24.25 -6.50
CA ARG A 54 5.84 23.50 -7.74
C ARG A 54 6.36 22.07 -7.64
N GLU A 55 7.49 21.88 -6.98
CA GLU A 55 8.05 20.56 -6.72
C GLU A 55 7.08 19.74 -5.85
N ALA A 56 6.60 20.29 -4.74
CA ALA A 56 5.65 19.61 -3.87
C ALA A 56 4.32 19.27 -4.58
N LEU A 57 3.75 20.21 -5.35
CA LEU A 57 2.52 19.98 -6.11
C LEU A 57 2.71 18.91 -7.20
N ARG A 58 3.86 18.88 -7.88
CA ARG A 58 4.18 17.83 -8.86
C ARG A 58 4.29 16.45 -8.20
N SER A 59 4.92 16.37 -7.05
CA SER A 59 5.00 15.11 -6.31
C SER A 59 3.61 14.64 -5.87
N LEU A 60 2.78 15.55 -5.34
CA LEU A 60 1.38 15.24 -4.96
C LEU A 60 0.53 14.77 -6.15
N GLU A 61 0.75 15.34 -7.34
CA GLU A 61 0.09 14.92 -8.57
C GLU A 61 0.57 13.53 -9.03
N LEU A 62 1.88 13.28 -8.94
CA LEU A 62 2.50 12.01 -9.30
C LEU A 62 2.02 10.84 -8.44
N ILE A 63 1.84 11.07 -7.14
CA ILE A 63 1.27 10.08 -6.20
C ILE A 63 -0.27 10.05 -6.22
N GLY A 64 -0.89 10.86 -7.08
CA GLY A 64 -2.33 10.80 -7.35
C GLY A 64 -3.23 11.42 -6.27
N LEU A 65 -2.71 12.24 -5.36
CA LEU A 65 -3.51 12.93 -4.35
C LEU A 65 -4.20 14.18 -4.90
N ILE A 66 -3.63 14.77 -5.94
CA ILE A 66 -4.18 15.97 -6.58
C ILE A 66 -4.15 15.80 -8.10
N GLU A 67 -4.91 16.64 -8.80
CA GLU A 67 -4.86 16.80 -10.24
C GLU A 67 -4.67 18.28 -10.60
N VAL A 68 -3.78 18.58 -11.55
CA VAL A 68 -3.62 19.94 -12.07
C VAL A 68 -4.46 20.10 -13.34
N LYS A 69 -5.49 20.95 -13.27
CA LYS A 69 -6.30 21.31 -14.42
C LYS A 69 -5.77 22.60 -15.03
N GLN A 70 -5.24 22.51 -16.26
CA GLN A 70 -4.65 23.66 -16.96
C GLN A 70 -5.62 24.85 -16.97
N GLY A 71 -5.13 26.02 -16.52
CA GLY A 71 -5.92 27.26 -16.40
C GLY A 71 -6.96 27.29 -15.27
N ARG A 72 -7.21 26.17 -14.58
CA ARG A 72 -8.22 26.07 -13.51
C ARG A 72 -7.61 25.87 -12.12
N GLY A 73 -6.35 25.47 -12.04
CA GLY A 73 -5.63 25.25 -10.78
C GLY A 73 -5.58 23.78 -10.38
N SER A 74 -5.14 23.53 -9.14
CA SER A 74 -4.99 22.18 -8.60
C SER A 74 -6.20 21.80 -7.76
N PHE A 75 -6.62 20.54 -7.84
CA PHE A 75 -7.77 20.01 -7.12
C PHE A 75 -7.39 18.72 -6.41
N VAL A 76 -7.98 18.45 -5.25
CA VAL A 76 -7.85 17.16 -4.58
C VAL A 76 -8.51 16.09 -5.46
N LYS A 77 -7.77 15.05 -5.80
CA LYS A 77 -8.27 13.97 -6.64
C LYS A 77 -9.20 13.07 -5.83
N GLU A 78 -10.23 12.53 -6.47
CA GLU A 78 -10.96 11.40 -5.91
C GLU A 78 -10.01 10.20 -5.84
N MET A 79 -9.62 9.82 -4.62
CA MET A 79 -8.75 8.67 -4.42
C MET A 79 -9.58 7.42 -4.68
N ASP A 80 -9.29 6.74 -5.79
CA ASP A 80 -9.69 5.35 -5.93
C ASP A 80 -8.83 4.47 -5.01
N PHE A 81 -9.35 3.28 -4.70
CA PHE A 81 -8.66 2.32 -3.82
C PHE A 81 -7.23 2.01 -4.32
N SER A 82 -7.01 1.98 -5.64
CA SER A 82 -5.69 1.80 -6.23
C SER A 82 -4.71 2.91 -5.88
N SER A 83 -5.11 4.18 -5.97
CA SER A 83 -4.25 5.33 -5.67
C SER A 83 -3.93 5.40 -4.18
N TYR A 84 -4.88 5.04 -3.32
CA TYR A 84 -4.66 4.91 -1.87
C TYR A 84 -3.66 3.82 -1.52
N ILE A 85 -3.77 2.62 -2.13
CA ILE A 85 -2.79 1.56 -1.90
C ILE A 85 -1.40 1.94 -2.43
N ALA A 86 -1.32 2.64 -3.57
CA ALA A 86 -0.05 3.12 -4.11
C ALA A 86 0.63 4.11 -3.15
N SER A 87 -0.09 5.09 -2.62
CA SER A 87 0.46 6.05 -1.65
C SER A 87 0.86 5.40 -0.33
N LEU A 88 0.12 4.37 0.14
CA LEU A 88 0.52 3.59 1.31
C LEU A 88 1.80 2.79 1.05
N ARG A 89 2.01 2.23 -0.15
CA ARG A 89 3.25 1.50 -0.47
C ARG A 89 4.49 2.40 -0.50
N GLU A 90 4.33 3.66 -0.89
CA GLU A 90 5.43 4.63 -0.92
C GLU A 90 5.74 5.21 0.48
N ASN A 91 4.71 5.41 1.31
CA ASN A 91 4.84 6.02 2.64
C ASN A 91 5.03 5.02 3.78
N ILE A 92 4.35 3.88 3.71
CA ILE A 92 4.63 2.72 4.56
C ILE A 92 5.71 1.96 3.82
N ASN A 93 6.93 2.12 4.31
CA ASN A 93 8.06 1.34 3.84
C ASN A 93 7.84 -0.12 4.28
N PHE A 94 6.95 -0.85 3.60
CA PHE A 94 6.50 -2.20 3.93
C PHE A 94 7.70 -3.15 4.07
N THR A 95 8.75 -2.90 3.29
CA THR A 95 10.07 -3.53 3.38
C THR A 95 10.69 -3.44 4.79
N ARG A 96 10.45 -2.36 5.54
CA ARG A 96 10.95 -2.20 6.92
C ARG A 96 10.08 -2.92 7.95
N ILE A 97 8.79 -3.09 7.67
CA ILE A 97 7.90 -3.85 8.58
C ILE A 97 8.34 -5.31 8.57
N THR A 98 8.58 -5.89 7.39
CA THR A 98 9.04 -7.30 7.28
C THR A 98 10.38 -7.57 7.98
N ASP A 99 11.23 -6.55 8.13
CA ASP A 99 12.51 -6.66 8.87
C ASP A 99 12.34 -6.61 10.40
N THR A 100 11.17 -6.17 10.88
CA THR A 100 10.92 -5.91 12.32
C THR A 100 9.84 -6.81 12.94
N VAL A 101 9.04 -7.49 12.13
CA VAL A 101 7.98 -8.39 12.61
C VAL A 101 8.57 -9.69 13.10
N SER A 102 8.28 -10.05 14.35
CA SER A 102 8.65 -11.34 14.91
C SER A 102 7.75 -12.46 14.37
N LEU A 103 8.24 -13.71 14.40
CA LEU A 103 7.42 -14.89 14.09
C LEU A 103 6.18 -14.99 14.98
N GLU A 104 6.27 -14.55 16.24
CA GLU A 104 5.14 -14.57 17.17
C GLU A 104 4.03 -13.60 16.75
N GLU A 105 4.38 -12.36 16.42
CA GLU A 105 3.45 -11.36 15.89
C GLU A 105 2.81 -11.81 14.58
N PHE A 106 3.61 -12.42 13.71
CA PHE A 106 3.14 -12.98 12.47
C PHE A 106 2.06 -14.06 12.70
N TYR A 107 2.35 -15.06 13.54
CA TYR A 107 1.39 -16.13 13.84
C TYR A 107 0.19 -15.66 14.66
N SER A 108 0.32 -14.62 15.49
CA SER A 108 -0.80 -14.06 16.23
C SER A 108 -1.78 -13.34 15.29
N GLY A 109 -1.28 -12.56 14.32
CA GLY A 109 -2.10 -11.94 13.28
C GLY A 109 -2.86 -12.96 12.44
N ARG A 110 -2.18 -14.02 12.00
CA ARG A 110 -2.79 -15.13 11.23
C ARG A 110 -3.93 -15.80 11.97
N ARG A 111 -3.75 -16.07 13.27
CA ARG A 111 -4.77 -16.69 14.12
C ARG A 111 -6.03 -15.85 14.29
N LEU A 112 -5.96 -14.53 14.10
CA LEU A 112 -7.13 -13.66 14.15
C LEU A 112 -7.92 -13.67 12.84
N ILE A 113 -7.23 -13.68 11.70
CA ILE A 113 -7.86 -13.44 10.39
C ILE A 113 -8.21 -14.76 9.69
N GLU A 114 -7.30 -15.74 9.68
CA GLU A 114 -7.48 -16.96 8.90
C GLU A 114 -8.68 -17.82 9.30
N PRO A 115 -9.07 -17.94 10.59
CA PRO A 115 -10.28 -18.69 10.94
C PRO A 115 -11.55 -18.08 10.34
N ALA A 116 -11.63 -16.74 10.28
CA ALA A 116 -12.76 -16.05 9.64
C ALA A 116 -12.77 -16.28 8.12
N ILE A 117 -11.61 -16.26 7.48
CA ILE A 117 -11.44 -16.63 6.07
C ILE A 117 -11.90 -18.08 5.85
N ALA A 118 -11.43 -19.02 6.65
CA ALA A 118 -11.76 -20.43 6.51
C ALA A 118 -13.26 -20.69 6.66
N ARG A 119 -13.91 -20.03 7.64
CA ARG A 119 -15.37 -20.06 7.79
C ARG A 119 -16.07 -19.54 6.54
N LEU A 120 -15.67 -18.37 6.05
CA LEU A 120 -16.27 -17.75 4.88
C LEU A 120 -16.10 -18.64 3.63
N VAL A 121 -14.94 -19.28 3.46
CA VAL A 121 -14.71 -20.25 2.38
C VAL A 121 -15.63 -21.47 2.56
N ALA A 122 -15.73 -22.02 3.76
CA ALA A 122 -16.58 -23.19 4.03
C ALA A 122 -18.05 -22.96 3.66
N GLU A 123 -18.56 -21.74 3.83
CA GLU A 123 -19.94 -21.36 3.52
C GLU A 123 -20.22 -21.23 2.00
N GLN A 124 -19.21 -20.93 1.17
CA GLN A 124 -19.41 -20.58 -0.26
C GLN A 124 -18.65 -21.44 -1.27
N ARG A 125 -17.80 -22.36 -0.81
CA ARG A 125 -16.90 -23.16 -1.66
C ARG A 125 -17.67 -24.05 -2.63
N SER A 126 -17.08 -24.26 -3.80
CA SER A 126 -17.51 -25.25 -4.79
C SER A 126 -16.89 -26.64 -4.55
N LEU A 127 -17.17 -27.61 -5.44
CA LEU A 127 -16.50 -28.91 -5.42
C LEU A 127 -15.06 -28.80 -5.97
N GLU A 128 -14.87 -28.04 -7.05
CA GLU A 128 -13.56 -27.77 -7.64
C GLU A 128 -12.60 -27.12 -6.62
N ASP A 129 -13.15 -26.20 -5.83
CA ASP A 129 -12.51 -25.57 -4.69
C ASP A 129 -11.93 -26.59 -3.68
N LEU A 130 -12.70 -27.64 -3.34
CA LEU A 130 -12.19 -28.71 -2.46
C LEU A 130 -11.12 -29.55 -3.13
N GLU A 131 -11.33 -29.93 -4.39
CA GLU A 131 -10.35 -30.73 -5.13
C GLU A 131 -9.01 -30.00 -5.26
N GLN A 132 -9.04 -28.67 -5.35
CA GLN A 132 -7.85 -27.85 -5.33
C GLN A 132 -7.17 -27.85 -3.94
N LEU A 133 -7.93 -27.66 -2.86
CA LEU A 133 -7.39 -27.74 -1.49
C LEU A 133 -6.80 -29.13 -1.19
N ASP A 134 -7.47 -30.21 -1.60
CA ASP A 134 -7.00 -31.58 -1.39
C ASP A 134 -5.70 -31.87 -2.15
N ARG A 135 -5.51 -31.28 -3.33
CA ARG A 135 -4.23 -31.34 -4.06
C ARG A 135 -3.14 -30.62 -3.27
N ILE A 136 -3.38 -29.39 -2.84
CA ILE A 136 -2.40 -28.58 -2.09
C ILE A 136 -2.01 -29.28 -0.78
N ILE A 137 -2.97 -29.88 -0.06
CA ILE A 137 -2.71 -30.60 1.20
C ILE A 137 -1.84 -31.84 0.94
N ARG A 138 -2.13 -32.59 -0.15
CA ARG A 138 -1.32 -33.75 -0.53
C ARG A 138 0.11 -33.34 -0.89
N ASP A 139 0.28 -32.29 -1.68
CA ASP A 139 1.60 -31.78 -2.07
C ASP A 139 2.38 -31.28 -0.84
N THR A 140 1.72 -30.54 0.05
CA THR A 140 2.30 -30.06 1.31
C THR A 140 2.78 -31.23 2.18
N ARG A 141 1.94 -32.28 2.34
CA ARG A 141 2.30 -33.47 3.12
C ARG A 141 3.46 -34.24 2.51
N GLY A 142 3.48 -34.39 1.18
CA GLY A 142 4.59 -35.04 0.48
C GLY A 142 5.93 -34.32 0.65
N ALA A 143 5.90 -33.02 0.97
CA ALA A 143 7.08 -32.20 1.18
C ALA A 143 7.55 -32.09 2.65
N LEU A 144 6.85 -32.72 3.61
CA LEU A 144 7.15 -32.59 5.05
C LEU A 144 8.57 -33.04 5.40
N ASP A 145 9.04 -34.14 4.81
CA ASP A 145 10.33 -34.76 5.13
C ASP A 145 11.47 -34.32 4.19
N GLU A 146 11.18 -33.39 3.28
CA GLU A 146 12.12 -32.99 2.23
C GLU A 146 13.04 -31.86 2.68
N LYS A 147 14.36 -32.07 2.54
CA LYS A 147 15.34 -30.99 2.68
C LYS A 147 15.26 -30.08 1.44
N GLY A 148 14.70 -28.89 1.56
CA GLY A 148 14.71 -27.91 0.46
C GLY A 148 13.63 -26.83 0.44
N GLY A 149 12.91 -26.58 1.54
CA GLY A 149 11.98 -25.44 1.63
C GLY A 149 10.69 -25.59 0.81
N ARG A 150 10.48 -26.72 0.11
CA ARG A 150 9.22 -27.01 -0.61
C ARG A 150 8.01 -27.04 0.30
N PHE A 151 8.17 -27.55 1.54
CA PHE A 151 7.13 -27.47 2.56
C PHE A 151 6.66 -26.03 2.81
N ILE A 152 7.60 -25.08 2.97
CA ILE A 152 7.28 -23.67 3.22
C ILE A 152 6.49 -23.10 2.04
N LYS A 153 6.92 -23.41 0.81
CA LYS A 153 6.24 -22.96 -0.40
C LYS A 153 4.81 -23.50 -0.48
N PHE A 154 4.62 -24.81 -0.34
CA PHE A 154 3.28 -25.42 -0.45
C PHE A 154 2.37 -25.03 0.71
N SER A 155 2.93 -24.89 1.92
CA SER A 155 2.21 -24.35 3.08
C SER A 155 1.69 -22.95 2.78
N ALA A 156 2.53 -22.03 2.26
CA ALA A 156 2.09 -20.70 1.87
C ALA A 156 0.98 -20.73 0.79
N THR A 157 1.09 -21.61 -0.20
CA THR A 157 0.07 -21.79 -1.25
C THR A 157 -1.30 -22.16 -0.69
N PHE A 158 -1.38 -22.93 0.40
CA PHE A 158 -2.65 -23.27 1.05
C PHE A 158 -3.39 -22.02 1.55
N HIS A 159 -2.68 -21.12 2.23
CA HIS A 159 -3.28 -19.92 2.80
C HIS A 159 -3.65 -18.89 1.71
N GLU A 160 -2.79 -18.75 0.69
CA GLU A 160 -3.11 -17.94 -0.49
C GLU A 160 -4.38 -18.46 -1.19
N GLN A 161 -4.48 -19.78 -1.34
CA GLN A 161 -5.66 -20.39 -1.97
C GLN A 161 -6.93 -20.14 -1.16
N LEU A 162 -6.90 -20.29 0.17
CA LEU A 162 -8.04 -19.94 1.02
C LEU A 162 -8.47 -18.48 0.84
N ALA A 163 -7.52 -17.55 0.78
CA ALA A 163 -7.81 -16.14 0.52
C ALA A 163 -8.48 -15.95 -0.85
N ARG A 164 -7.99 -16.60 -1.90
CA ARG A 164 -8.57 -16.56 -3.26
C ARG A 164 -9.99 -17.06 -3.30
N MET A 165 -10.28 -18.16 -2.61
CA MET A 165 -11.60 -18.81 -2.55
C MET A 165 -12.66 -17.92 -1.88
N THR A 166 -12.27 -16.91 -1.10
CA THR A 166 -13.22 -15.92 -0.57
C THR A 166 -13.88 -15.07 -1.65
N ARG A 167 -13.27 -15.02 -2.86
CA ARG A 167 -13.62 -14.11 -3.97
C ARG A 167 -13.63 -12.64 -3.58
N ASN A 168 -13.02 -12.30 -2.44
CA ASN A 168 -12.91 -10.95 -1.93
C ASN A 168 -11.49 -10.43 -2.17
N LYS A 169 -11.36 -9.47 -3.10
CA LYS A 169 -10.05 -8.90 -3.49
C LYS A 169 -9.33 -8.20 -2.33
N VAL A 170 -10.06 -7.68 -1.33
CA VAL A 170 -9.45 -7.04 -0.16
C VAL A 170 -8.83 -8.09 0.76
N ILE A 171 -9.50 -9.24 0.95
CA ILE A 171 -8.95 -10.35 1.74
C ILE A 171 -7.71 -10.93 1.05
N GLN A 172 -7.75 -11.12 -0.27
CA GLN A 172 -6.60 -11.58 -1.04
C GLN A 172 -5.42 -10.62 -0.88
N PHE A 173 -5.65 -9.32 -1.08
CA PHE A 173 -4.64 -8.30 -0.90
C PHE A 173 -4.06 -8.30 0.52
N ALA A 174 -4.88 -8.43 1.56
CA ALA A 174 -4.41 -8.46 2.94
C ALA A 174 -3.51 -9.69 3.22
N MET A 175 -3.84 -10.83 2.62
CA MET A 175 -3.08 -12.08 2.79
C MET A 175 -1.75 -12.08 2.02
N ASP A 176 -1.55 -11.23 1.01
CA ASP A 176 -0.23 -11.08 0.34
C ASP A 176 0.87 -10.57 1.31
N PHE A 177 0.48 -9.99 2.44
CA PHE A 177 1.41 -9.45 3.46
C PHE A 177 1.58 -10.36 4.68
N ILE A 178 0.90 -11.52 4.69
CA ILE A 178 0.88 -12.47 5.80
C ILE A 178 1.15 -13.88 5.25
#